data_AF-A0A9E0PMP1-F1
#
_entry.id   AF-A0A9E0PMP1-F1
#
_cell.length_a   1.000
_cell.length_b   1.000
_cell.length_c   1.000
_cell.angle_alpha   90.00
_cell.angle_beta   90.00
_cell.angle_gamma   90.00
#
_symmetry.space_group_name_H-M   'P 1'
#
loop_
_entity.id
_entity.type
_entity.pdbx_description
1 polymer ?
#
loop_
_entity_poly.entity_id
_entity_poly.type
_entity_poly.pdbx_seq_one_letter_code
_entity_poly.pdbx_strand_id
1 'polypeptide(L)'
;MVDDTYEQALQVDVLACSLQMDKSESGDLLEFLAAKLSSALPEETEITRGGWFLSASKPVTELSIKLGDQGFQIVREKRGAITARQMKIVRGVVLKTEEVPIDQWVQNLASALANLAEKNSRTRAALQKFVIG
;
A
#
# COMPACT_ATOMS: atom_id res chain seq x y z
N MET A 1 -16.85 -3.12 -24.45
CA MET A 1 -16.11 -2.24 -23.52
C MET A 1 -16.23 -2.66 -22.06
N VAL A 2 -16.85 -3.80 -21.76
CA VAL A 2 -17.04 -4.32 -20.39
C VAL A 2 -15.81 -5.13 -19.93
N ASP A 3 -15.05 -5.71 -20.86
CA ASP A 3 -13.93 -6.62 -20.61
C ASP A 3 -12.81 -6.03 -19.74
N ASP A 4 -12.47 -4.76 -19.98
CA ASP A 4 -11.31 -4.12 -19.36
C ASP A 4 -11.52 -3.89 -17.86
N THR A 5 -12.72 -3.45 -17.46
CA THR A 5 -13.09 -3.22 -16.04
C THR A 5 -13.04 -4.49 -15.20
N TYR A 6 -13.42 -5.64 -15.78
CA TYR A 6 -13.41 -6.92 -15.08
C TYR A 6 -11.98 -7.45 -14.91
N GLU A 7 -11.13 -7.32 -15.92
CA GLU A 7 -9.70 -7.64 -15.84
C GLU A 7 -8.99 -6.83 -14.75
N GLN A 8 -9.31 -5.55 -14.62
CA GLN A 8 -8.72 -4.68 -13.61
C GLN A 8 -9.20 -5.03 -12.20
N ALA A 9 -10.51 -5.28 -12.02
CA ALA A 9 -11.06 -5.74 -10.75
C ALA A 9 -10.44 -7.08 -10.32
N LEU A 10 -10.25 -8.00 -11.27
CA LEU A 10 -9.60 -9.29 -11.03
C LEU A 10 -8.12 -9.12 -10.63
N GLN A 11 -7.35 -8.26 -11.32
CA GLN A 11 -5.96 -7.96 -10.95
C GLN A 11 -5.84 -7.39 -9.54
N VAL A 12 -6.84 -6.63 -9.09
CA VAL A 12 -6.89 -6.00 -7.77
C VAL A 12 -7.26 -6.99 -6.68
N ASP A 13 -8.22 -7.88 -6.95
CA ASP A 13 -8.55 -8.98 -6.04
C ASP A 13 -7.39 -9.95 -5.91
N VAL A 14 -6.66 -10.22 -7.01
CA VAL A 14 -5.41 -10.99 -6.97
C VAL A 14 -4.35 -10.25 -6.16
N LEU A 15 -4.18 -8.95 -6.34
CA LEU A 15 -3.25 -8.13 -5.56
C LEU A 15 -3.59 -8.16 -4.06
N ALA A 16 -4.86 -7.97 -3.69
CA ALA A 16 -5.33 -8.05 -2.32
C ALA A 16 -5.18 -9.45 -1.72
N CYS A 17 -5.44 -10.50 -2.50
CA CYS A 17 -5.24 -11.89 -2.10
C CYS A 17 -3.76 -12.21 -1.87
N SER A 18 -2.88 -11.84 -2.80
CA SER A 18 -1.43 -12.03 -2.65
C SER A 18 -0.91 -11.31 -1.42
N LEU A 19 -1.35 -10.08 -1.15
CA LEU A 19 -1.00 -9.36 0.07
C LEU A 19 -1.48 -10.04 1.36
N GLN A 20 -2.63 -10.71 1.32
CA GLN A 20 -3.16 -11.49 2.45
C GLN A 20 -2.46 -12.84 2.61
N MET A 21 -2.05 -13.48 1.51
CA MET A 21 -1.27 -14.72 1.53
C MET A 21 0.15 -14.45 2.03
N ASP A 22 0.80 -13.38 1.57
CA ASP A 22 2.14 -12.98 2.02
C ASP A 22 2.17 -12.58 3.50
N LYS A 23 1.09 -12.02 4.05
CA LYS A 23 0.91 -11.82 5.50
C LYS A 23 1.09 -13.12 6.29
N SER A 24 0.71 -14.26 5.71
CA SER A 24 0.76 -15.57 6.38
C SER A 24 2.12 -16.27 6.25
N GLU A 25 2.90 -15.94 5.21
CA GLU A 25 4.21 -16.57 4.95
C GLU A 25 5.44 -15.68 5.27
N SER A 26 5.27 -14.37 5.48
CA SER A 26 6.39 -13.43 5.73
C SER A 26 6.26 -12.67 7.05
N GLY A 27 7.27 -12.79 7.92
CA GLY A 27 7.29 -12.15 9.25
C GLY A 27 7.31 -10.61 9.27
N ASP A 28 7.28 -9.93 8.12
CA ASP A 28 7.22 -8.46 8.06
C ASP A 28 6.44 -7.94 6.82
N LEU A 29 5.10 -7.93 6.92
CA LEU A 29 4.18 -7.32 5.94
C LEU A 29 4.61 -5.90 5.54
N LEU A 30 5.11 -5.11 6.48
CA LEU A 30 5.45 -3.71 6.28
C LEU A 30 6.66 -3.57 5.35
N GLU A 31 7.68 -4.40 5.54
CA GLU A 31 8.87 -4.43 4.70
C GLU A 31 8.53 -4.89 3.26
N PHE A 32 7.68 -5.91 3.13
CA PHE A 32 7.20 -6.39 1.83
C PHE A 32 6.41 -5.32 1.07
N LEU A 33 5.41 -4.71 1.71
CA LEU A 33 4.61 -3.64 1.14
C LEU A 33 5.49 -2.45 0.72
N ALA A 34 6.41 -2.05 1.58
CA ALA A 34 7.32 -0.96 1.31
C ALA A 34 8.19 -1.23 0.07
N ALA A 35 8.78 -2.44 -0.03
CA ALA A 35 9.61 -2.81 -1.18
C ALA A 35 8.81 -2.82 -2.49
N LYS A 36 7.62 -3.44 -2.50
CA LYS A 36 6.79 -3.55 -3.70
C LYS A 36 6.22 -2.19 -4.13
N LEU A 37 5.67 -1.41 -3.20
CA LEU A 37 5.02 -0.13 -3.52
C LEU A 37 6.03 0.96 -3.89
N SER A 38 7.18 1.05 -3.23
CA SER A 38 8.21 2.02 -3.63
C SER A 38 8.79 1.73 -5.01
N SER A 39 8.82 0.46 -5.43
CA SER A 39 9.23 0.10 -6.79
C SER A 39 8.18 0.43 -7.85
N ALA A 40 6.88 0.32 -7.53
CA ALA A 40 5.80 0.55 -8.49
C ALA A 40 5.35 2.02 -8.55
N LEU A 41 5.36 2.70 -7.41
CA LEU A 41 4.79 4.04 -7.18
C LEU A 41 5.73 4.88 -6.30
N PRO A 42 6.93 5.21 -6.79
CA PRO A 42 7.94 5.89 -6.00
C PRO A 42 7.56 7.34 -5.61
N GLU A 43 6.70 8.00 -6.39
CA GLU A 43 6.29 9.39 -6.14
C GLU A 43 5.15 9.47 -5.11
N GLU A 44 4.36 8.40 -5.00
CA GLU A 44 3.19 8.30 -4.13
C GLU A 44 3.52 7.62 -2.79
N THR A 45 4.70 7.01 -2.67
CA THR A 45 5.11 6.18 -1.53
C THR A 45 6.22 6.84 -0.73
N GLU A 46 6.00 6.96 0.58
CA GLU A 46 6.96 7.45 1.57
C GLU A 46 7.25 6.36 2.60
N ILE A 47 8.55 6.11 2.85
CA ILE A 47 9.02 5.05 3.75
C ILE A 47 9.88 5.66 4.84
N THR A 48 9.50 5.41 6.09
CA THR A 48 10.32 5.73 7.26
C THR A 48 10.94 4.46 7.80
N ARG A 49 12.27 4.46 7.94
CA ARG A 49 13.04 3.36 8.53
C ARG A 49 13.63 3.81 9.87
N GLY A 50 13.49 2.95 10.89
CA GLY A 50 13.90 3.26 12.26
C GLY A 50 14.62 2.09 12.93
N GLY A 51 15.37 2.37 13.99
CA GLY A 51 16.17 1.39 14.72
C GLY A 51 17.33 2.04 15.48
N TRP A 52 17.94 1.32 16.43
CA TRP A 52 19.12 1.82 17.13
C TRP A 52 20.27 2.00 16.12
N PHE A 53 21.13 3.01 16.33
CA PHE A 53 22.27 3.36 15.48
C PHE A 53 23.27 2.21 15.23
N LEU A 54 23.12 1.08 15.93
CA LEU A 54 23.99 -0.11 15.90
C LEU A 54 23.35 -1.31 15.20
N SER A 55 22.12 -1.21 14.67
CA SER A 55 21.49 -2.30 13.94
C SER A 55 21.99 -2.36 12.50
N ALA A 56 22.43 -3.54 12.06
CA ALA A 56 22.94 -3.77 10.70
C ALA A 56 21.87 -3.55 9.61
N SER A 57 20.58 -3.66 9.96
CA SER A 57 19.45 -3.30 9.10
C SER A 57 18.49 -2.40 9.88
N LYS A 58 18.04 -1.30 9.24
CA LYS A 58 17.01 -0.40 9.76
C LYS A 58 15.65 -0.87 9.20
N PRO A 59 14.83 -1.58 9.99
CA PRO A 59 13.52 -2.04 9.53
C PRO A 59 12.62 -0.86 9.15
N VAL A 60 11.67 -1.10 8.25
CA VAL A 60 10.60 -0.13 8.00
C VAL A 60 9.75 -0.01 9.27
N THR A 61 9.56 1.23 9.71
CA THR A 61 8.71 1.58 10.86
C THR A 61 7.42 2.24 10.44
N GLU A 62 7.38 2.85 9.26
CA GLU A 62 6.17 3.43 8.71
C GLU A 62 6.23 3.42 7.18
N LEU A 63 5.07 3.16 6.58
CA LEU A 63 4.81 3.30 5.16
C LEU A 63 3.57 4.18 5.00
N SER A 64 3.71 5.22 4.19
CA SER A 64 2.66 6.17 3.85
C SER A 64 2.48 6.23 2.34
N ILE A 65 1.25 6.11 1.84
CA ILE A 65 0.90 6.17 0.43
C ILE A 65 -0.15 7.25 0.21
N LYS A 66 0.01 8.11 -0.80
CA LYS A 66 -0.96 9.14 -1.18
C LYS A 66 -1.45 8.92 -2.61
N LEU A 67 -2.70 8.50 -2.74
CA LEU A 67 -3.37 8.20 -4.02
C LEU A 67 -4.50 9.21 -4.25
N GLY A 68 -4.17 10.37 -4.81
CA GLY A 68 -5.13 11.44 -5.07
C GLY A 68 -5.74 12.02 -3.80
N ASP A 69 -7.02 11.75 -3.54
CA ASP A 69 -7.77 12.20 -2.36
C ASP A 69 -7.80 11.17 -1.21
N GLN A 70 -7.11 10.04 -1.38
CA GLN A 70 -6.99 8.99 -0.36
C GLN A 70 -5.54 8.85 0.08
N GLY A 71 -5.33 8.75 1.38
CA GLY A 71 -4.05 8.40 1.97
C GLY A 71 -4.15 7.09 2.76
N PHE A 72 -3.07 6.34 2.78
CA PHE A 72 -2.96 5.08 3.49
C PHE A 72 -1.68 5.10 4.29
N GLN A 73 -1.74 4.77 5.58
CA GLN A 73 -0.57 4.68 6.43
C GLN A 73 -0.62 3.38 7.21
N ILE A 74 0.54 2.74 7.36
CA ILE A 74 0.72 1.60 8.23
C ILE A 74 2.01 1.81 9.05
N VAL A 75 1.89 1.71 10.37
CA VAL A 75 2.95 2.05 11.32
C VAL A 75 3.24 0.85 12.21
N ARG A 76 4.52 0.55 12.39
CA ARG A 76 5.01 -0.36 13.43
C ARG A 76 5.24 0.42 14.71
N GLU A 77 4.37 0.17 15.68
CA GLU A 77 4.44 0.76 17.01
C GLU A 77 5.61 0.20 17.82
N LYS A 78 6.03 0.92 18.87
CA LYS A 78 7.19 0.56 19.72
C LYS A 78 7.11 -0.85 20.33
N ARG A 79 5.91 -1.42 20.50
CA ARG A 79 5.68 -2.77 21.05
C ARG A 79 5.56 -3.86 19.98
N GLY A 80 5.83 -3.53 18.71
CA GLY A 80 5.71 -4.44 17.58
C GLY A 80 4.29 -4.60 17.01
N ALA A 81 3.29 -3.97 17.64
CA ALA A 81 1.95 -3.88 17.08
C ALA A 81 1.94 -3.05 15.79
N ILE A 82 1.01 -3.37 14.89
CA ILE A 82 0.82 -2.64 13.64
C ILE A 82 -0.47 -1.85 13.73
N THR A 83 -0.39 -0.56 13.42
CA THR A 83 -1.55 0.33 13.31
C THR A 83 -1.73 0.72 11.85
N ALA A 84 -2.92 0.48 11.31
CA ALA A 84 -3.28 0.88 9.95
C ALA A 84 -4.25 2.06 10.00
N ARG A 85 -3.99 3.08 9.19
CA ARG A 85 -4.77 4.31 9.10
C ARG A 85 -5.12 4.64 7.67
N GLN A 86 -6.31 5.19 7.49
CA GLN A 86 -6.76 5.77 6.23
C GLN A 86 -6.97 7.26 6.41
N MET A 87 -6.58 8.03 5.40
CA MET A 87 -6.64 9.48 5.39
C MET A 87 -7.49 9.96 4.23
N LYS A 88 -8.31 10.99 4.47
CA LYS A 88 -8.97 11.75 3.41
C LYS A 88 -8.17 13.01 3.14
N ILE A 89 -7.77 13.22 1.89
CA ILE A 89 -6.94 14.33 1.46
C ILE A 89 -7.78 15.27 0.57
N VAL A 90 -7.74 16.56 0.85
CA VAL A 90 -8.42 17.59 0.05
C VAL A 90 -7.40 18.68 -0.27
N ARG A 91 -7.16 18.92 -1.57
CA ARG A 91 -6.17 19.91 -2.05
C ARG A 91 -4.78 19.72 -1.41
N GLY A 92 -4.36 18.47 -1.22
CA GLY A 92 -3.07 18.12 -0.61
C GLY A 92 -3.04 18.17 0.93
N VAL A 93 -4.13 18.53 1.59
CA VAL A 93 -4.22 18.60 3.06
C VAL A 93 -5.02 17.41 3.60
N VAL A 94 -4.48 16.74 4.63
CA VAL A 94 -5.20 15.68 5.34
C VAL A 94 -6.35 16.29 6.14
N LEU A 95 -7.57 15.96 5.75
CA LEU A 95 -8.80 16.46 6.38
C LEU A 95 -9.27 15.53 7.51
N LYS A 96 -9.04 14.23 7.36
CA LYS A 96 -9.49 13.20 8.31
C LYS A 96 -8.50 12.05 8.31
N THR A 97 -8.25 11.48 9.48
CA THR A 97 -7.48 10.25 9.66
C THR A 97 -8.28 9.30 10.53
N GLU A 98 -8.39 8.04 10.12
CA GLU A 98 -9.12 7.00 10.84
C GLU A 98 -8.28 5.74 10.94
N GLU A 99 -8.22 5.15 12.13
CA GLU A 99 -7.67 3.81 12.31
C GLU A 99 -8.65 2.76 11.80
N VAL A 100 -8.15 1.82 11.01
CA VAL A 100 -8.95 0.77 10.38
C VAL A 100 -8.29 -0.59 10.57
N PRO A 101 -9.05 -1.70 10.60
CA PRO A 101 -8.46 -3.03 10.59
C PRO A 101 -7.53 -3.24 9.39
N ILE A 102 -6.42 -3.96 9.57
CA ILE A 102 -5.40 -4.14 8.52
C ILE A 102 -6.00 -4.81 7.27
N ASP A 103 -6.95 -5.72 7.42
CA ASP A 103 -7.57 -6.39 6.27
C ASP A 103 -8.43 -5.42 5.45
N GLN A 104 -9.21 -4.57 6.14
CA GLN A 104 -9.94 -3.49 5.49
C GLN A 104 -9.01 -2.47 4.83
N TRP A 105 -7.88 -2.17 5.47
CA TRP A 105 -6.86 -1.28 4.92
C TRP A 105 -6.28 -1.82 3.61
N VAL A 106 -5.93 -3.11 3.57
CA VAL A 106 -5.39 -3.77 2.37
C VAL A 106 -6.42 -3.74 1.23
N GLN A 107 -7.69 -4.06 1.54
CA GLN A 107 -8.77 -3.99 0.55
C GLN A 107 -8.94 -2.57 0.00
N ASN A 108 -9.00 -1.57 0.87
CA ASN A 108 -9.17 -0.18 0.47
C ASN A 108 -7.99 0.34 -0.37
N LEU A 109 -6.75 -0.05 -0.01
CA LEU A 109 -5.56 0.28 -0.78
C LEU A 109 -5.62 -0.37 -2.16
N ALA A 110 -5.97 -1.66 -2.24
CA ALA A 110 -6.09 -2.38 -3.50
C ALA A 110 -7.12 -1.70 -4.42
N SER A 111 -8.31 -1.35 -3.90
CA SER A 111 -9.33 -0.61 -4.65
C SER A 111 -8.84 0.79 -5.10
N ALA A 112 -8.10 1.51 -4.27
CA ALA A 112 -7.56 2.82 -4.64
C ALA A 112 -6.50 2.72 -5.75
N LEU A 113 -5.64 1.69 -5.69
CA LEU A 113 -4.66 1.39 -6.75
C LEU A 113 -5.36 1.04 -8.07
N ALA A 114 -6.46 0.28 -8.02
CA ALA A 114 -7.30 -0.02 -9.17
C ALA A 114 -7.78 1.26 -9.88
N ASN A 115 -8.38 2.16 -9.10
CA ASN A 115 -8.92 3.42 -9.59
C ASN A 115 -7.82 4.31 -10.17
N LEU A 116 -6.60 4.24 -9.61
CA LEU A 116 -5.45 4.98 -10.15
C LEU A 116 -4.96 4.36 -11.48
N ALA A 117 -4.95 3.03 -11.59
CA ALA A 117 -4.58 2.30 -12.81
C ALA A 117 -5.54 2.59 -13.98
N GLU A 118 -6.83 2.73 -13.70
CA GLU A 118 -7.84 3.08 -14.71
C GLU A 118 -7.58 4.49 -15.27
N LYS A 119 -7.18 5.43 -14.41
CA LYS A 119 -6.99 6.83 -14.76
C LYS A 119 -5.62 7.15 -15.34
N ASN A 120 -4.63 6.27 -15.17
CA ASN A 120 -3.25 6.51 -15.56
C ASN A 120 -2.60 5.27 -16.20
N SER A 121 -2.38 5.32 -17.52
CA SER A 121 -1.76 4.24 -18.28
C SER A 121 -0.35 3.88 -17.83
N ARG A 122 0.41 4.84 -17.27
CA ARG A 122 1.74 4.59 -16.69
C ARG A 122 1.61 3.80 -15.38
N THR A 123 0.71 4.21 -14.49
CA THR A 123 0.43 3.51 -13.23
C THR A 123 -0.07 2.09 -13.50
N ARG A 124 -0.91 1.91 -14.51
CA ARG A 124 -1.36 0.58 -14.94
C ARG A 124 -0.21 -0.35 -15.30
N ALA A 125 0.74 0.12 -16.10
CA ALA A 125 1.90 -0.67 -16.50
C ALA A 125 2.81 -1.04 -15.30
N ALA A 126 2.90 -0.15 -14.30
CA ALA A 126 3.62 -0.43 -13.06
C ALA A 126 2.90 -1.47 -12.20
N LEU A 127 1.57 -1.37 -12.08
CA LEU A 127 0.75 -2.32 -11.32
C LEU A 127 0.61 -3.69 -12.00
N GLN A 128 0.61 -3.77 -13.32
CA GLN A 128 0.68 -5.06 -14.02
C GLN A 128 1.96 -5.84 -13.70
N LYS A 129 3.09 -5.14 -13.56
CA LYS A 129 4.36 -5.75 -13.13
C LYS A 129 4.33 -6.19 -11.67
N PHE A 130 3.52 -5.54 -10.84
CA PHE A 130 3.33 -5.91 -9.43
C PHE A 130 2.62 -7.27 -9.29
N VAL A 131 1.63 -7.57 -10.14
CA VAL A 131 0.80 -8.80 -10.05
C VAL A 131 1.50 -10.03 -10.64
N ILE A 132 2.37 -9.85 -11.63
CA ILE A 132 3.00 -10.94 -12.38
C ILE A 132 4.39 -11.35 -11.81
N GLY A 133 5.00 -10.50 -10.98
CA GLY A 133 6.33 -10.75 -10.38
C GLY A 133 6.28 -10.96 -8.88
#